data_AF-Q94FX3-F1
#
_entry.id   AF-Q94FX3-F1
#
_cell.length_a   1.000
_cell.length_b   1.000
_cell.length_c   1.000
_cell.angle_alpha   90.00
_cell.angle_beta   90.00
_cell.angle_gamma   90.00
#
_symmetry.space_group_name_H-M   'P 1'
#
loop_
_entity.id
_entity.type
_entity.pdbx_description
1 polymer ?
#
loop_
_entity_poly.entity_id
_entity_poly.type
_entity_poly.pdbx_seq_one_letter_code
_entity_poly.pdbx_strand_id
1 'polypeptide(L)' 'IDDEQFKKILRYIRYGVDGGATLVTGGDRLGDKGFYIQPTIFSDVQ' A
#
# COMPACT_ATOMS: atom_id res chain seq x y z
N ILE A 1 0.15 15.94 4.04
CA ILE A 1 -0.31 14.73 3.33
C ILE A 1 -1.58 15.10 2.61
N ASP A 2 -1.61 14.90 1.30
CA ASP A 2 -2.73 15.21 0.40
C ASP A 2 -3.13 13.94 -0.38
N ASP A 3 -4.15 14.07 -1.21
CA ASP A 3 -4.67 12.98 -2.04
C ASP A 3 -3.62 12.42 -3.01
N GLU A 4 -2.67 13.26 -3.46
CA GLU A 4 -1.59 12.83 -4.35
C GLU A 4 -0.64 11.86 -3.64
N GLN A 5 -0.16 12.22 -2.44
CA GLN A 5 0.70 11.34 -1.64
C GLN A 5 -0.04 10.04 -1.27
N PHE A 6 -1.33 10.12 -0.92
CA PHE A 6 -2.14 8.95 -0.60
C PHE A 6 -2.24 7.97 -1.78
N LYS A 7 -2.59 8.48 -2.97
CA LYS A 7 -2.64 7.69 -4.21
C LYS A 7 -1.28 7.15 -4.61
N LYS A 8 -0.20 7.92 -4.40
CA LYS A 8 1.17 7.50 -4.67
C LYS A 8 1.57 6.28 -3.82
N ILE A 9 1.24 6.28 -2.53
CA ILE A 9 1.53 5.13 -1.65
C ILE A 9 0.74 3.90 -2.10
N LEU A 10 -0.57 4.02 -2.36
CA LEU A 10 -1.38 2.91 -2.87
C LEU A 10 -0.83 2.35 -4.19
N ARG A 11 -0.32 3.22 -5.08
CA ARG A 11 0.35 2.79 -6.31
C ARG A 11 1.62 2.00 -6.04
N TYR A 12 2.43 2.39 -5.06
CA TYR A 12 3.64 1.64 -4.71
C TYR A 12 3.33 0.28 -4.09
N ILE A 13 2.27 0.18 -3.29
CA ILE A 13 1.82 -1.11 -2.76
C ILE A 13 1.43 -2.04 -3.92
N ARG A 14 0.63 -1.55 -4.86
CA ARG A 14 0.29 -2.32 -6.08
C ARG A 14 1.52 -2.72 -6.88
N TYR A 15 2.47 -1.81 -7.05
CA TYR A 15 3.72 -2.11 -7.73
C TYR A 15 4.51 -3.25 -7.07
N GLY A 16 4.52 -3.34 -5.73
CA GLY A 16 5.13 -4.47 -5.02
C GLY A 16 4.46 -5.81 -5.34
N VAL A 17 3.13 -5.83 -5.32
CA VAL A 17 2.34 -7.03 -5.66
C VAL A 17 2.54 -7.43 -7.13
N ASP A 18 2.44 -6.47 -8.05
CA ASP A 18 2.63 -6.69 -9.49
C ASP A 18 4.07 -7.14 -9.82
N GLY A 19 5.03 -6.70 -9.00
CA GLY A 19 6.44 -7.12 -9.04
C GLY A 19 6.72 -8.50 -8.45
N GLY A 20 5.69 -9.21 -7.97
CA GLY A 20 5.80 -10.56 -7.42
C GLY A 20 6.15 -10.64 -5.93
N ALA A 21 6.19 -9.52 -5.22
CA ALA A 21 6.36 -9.55 -3.77
C ALA A 21 5.07 -10.04 -3.10
N THR A 22 5.23 -10.80 -2.02
CA THR A 22 4.11 -11.32 -1.24
C THR A 22 3.63 -10.26 -0.24
N LEU A 23 2.38 -9.80 -0.37
CA LEU A 23 1.77 -8.91 0.61
C LEU A 23 1.29 -9.71 1.82
N VAL A 24 2.03 -9.64 2.93
CA VAL A 24 1.76 -10.42 4.15
C VAL A 24 0.57 -9.86 4.94
N THR A 25 0.43 -8.54 4.99
CA THR A 25 -0.68 -7.88 5.70
C THR A 25 -0.91 -6.47 5.19
N GLY A 26 -2.15 -5.99 5.39
CA GLY A 26 -2.59 -4.64 5.07
C GLY A 26 -2.54 -4.34 3.57
N GLY A 27 -1.95 -3.19 3.22
CA GLY A 27 -1.78 -2.79 1.82
C GLY A 27 -2.96 -2.01 1.22
N ASP A 28 -3.99 -1.72 2.00
CA ASP A 28 -5.15 -0.96 1.54
C ASP A 28 -5.48 0.24 2.45
N ARG A 29 -6.44 1.05 2.02
CA ARG A 29 -7.03 2.13 2.79
C ARG A 29 -7.67 1.60 4.08
N LEU A 30 -7.44 2.32 5.17
CA LEU A 30 -8.14 2.10 6.42
C LEU A 30 -9.33 3.07 6.54
N GLY A 31 -10.55 2.53 6.42
CA GLY A 31 -11.80 3.29 6.53
C GLY A 31 -12.15 4.13 5.29
N ASP A 32 -13.12 5.03 5.41
CA ASP A 32 -13.68 5.81 4.29
C ASP A 32 -13.30 7.30 4.33
N LYS A 33 -12.78 7.81 5.45
CA LYS A 33 -12.37 9.23 5.63
C LYS A 33 -10.88 9.40 5.88
N GLY A 34 -10.33 10.54 5.45
CA GLY A 34 -8.91 10.88 5.63
C GLY A 34 -7.95 10.12 4.70
N PHE A 35 -6.68 10.04 5.09
CA PHE A 35 -5.58 9.45 4.32
C PHE A 35 -4.87 8.36 5.13
N TYR A 36 -5.63 7.37 5.59
CA TYR A 36 -5.11 6.27 6.40
C TYR A 36 -4.87 5.02 5.56
N ILE A 37 -3.71 4.40 5.74
CA ILE A 37 -3.30 3.16 5.07
C ILE A 37 -3.03 2.14 6.16
N GLN A 38 -3.46 0.90 5.93
CA GLN A 38 -3.18 -0.20 6.82
C GLN A 38 -1.66 -0.44 6.93
N PRO A 39 -1.15 -0.86 8.11
CA PRO A 39 0.24 -1.32 8.23
C PRO A 39 0.53 -2.37 7.15
N THR A 40 1.56 -2.12 6.34
CA THR A 40 1.84 -2.91 5.14
C THR A 40 3.18 -3.61 5.28
N ILE A 41 3.20 -4.94 5.18
CA ILE A 41 4.42 -5.76 5.23
C ILE A 41 4.49 -6.60 3.96
N PHE A 42 5.61 -6.51 3.26
CA PHE A 42 5.95 -7.39 2.13
C PHE A 42 6.99 -8.43 2.55
N SER A 43 6.86 -9.65 2.03
CA SER A 43 7.92 -10.67 2.00
C SER A 43 8.28 -10.99 0.54
N ASP A 44 9.34 -11.79 0.36
CA ASP A 44 9.79 -12.26 -0.96
C ASP A 44 10.12 -11.10 -1.94
N VAL A 45 10.66 -10.00 -1.40
CA VAL A 45 11.13 -8.85 -2.19
C VAL A 45 12.48 -9.13 -2.83
N GLN A 46 12.68 -8.70 -4.08
CA GLN A 46 13.94 -8.80 -4.83
C GLN A 46 14.53 -7.41 -5.13
#